data_AF-A0AAJ3FXZ6-F1
#
_entry.id   AF-A0AAJ3FXZ6-F1
#
_cell.length_a   1.000
_cell.length_b   1.000
_cell.length_c   1.000
_cell.angle_alpha   90.00
_cell.angle_beta   90.00
_cell.angle_gamma   90.00
#
_symmetry.space_group_name_H-M   'P 1'
#
loop_
_entity.id
_entity.type
_entity.pdbx_description
1 polymer ?
#
loop_
_entity_poly.entity_id
_entity_poly.type
_entity_poly.pdbx_seq_one_letter_code
_entity_poly.pdbx_strand_id
1 'polypeptide(L)'
;MDDDDFAVLQKLLVCNPSAGDVMEATGGIRKIRIAAKGHGKRGGARVIYYHFVHASRIALLMIYPKNEQQDLTVDQRKALKMIVEHWR
;
A
#
# COMPACT_ATOMS: atom_id res chain seq x y z
N MET A 1 3.20 4.69 12.20
CA MET A 1 3.27 3.24 12.03
C MET A 1 4.53 2.80 12.74
N ASP A 2 4.37 2.05 13.81
CA ASP A 2 5.48 1.42 14.52
C ASP A 2 5.75 0.01 13.95
N ASP A 3 6.73 -0.69 14.53
CA ASP A 3 7.14 -2.01 14.06
C ASP A 3 6.05 -3.07 14.28
N ASP A 4 5.22 -2.93 15.32
CA ASP A 4 4.11 -3.84 15.60
C ASP A 4 3.00 -3.72 14.55
N ASP A 5 2.63 -2.49 14.19
CA ASP A 5 1.70 -2.23 13.10
C ASP A 5 2.27 -2.75 11.76
N PHE A 6 3.59 -2.65 11.57
CA PHE A 6 4.26 -3.19 10.39
C PHE A 6 4.23 -4.70 10.30
N ALA A 7 4.51 -5.39 11.41
CA ALA A 7 4.39 -6.84 11.47
C ALA A 7 2.96 -7.30 11.19
N VAL A 8 1.94 -6.57 11.65
CA VAL A 8 0.53 -6.85 11.34
C VAL A 8 0.23 -6.67 9.85
N LEU A 9 0.68 -5.57 9.25
CA LEU A 9 0.54 -5.35 7.81
C LEU A 9 1.19 -6.48 7.00
N GLN A 10 2.43 -6.85 7.35
CA GLN A 10 3.16 -7.90 6.65
C GLN A 10 2.43 -9.23 6.73
N LYS A 11 1.97 -9.65 7.93
CA LYS A 11 1.18 -10.88 8.10
C LYS A 11 -0.11 -10.84 7.27
N LEU A 12 -0.82 -9.72 7.29
CA LEU A 12 -2.04 -9.55 6.50
C LEU A 12 -1.77 -9.72 5.00
N LEU A 13 -0.74 -9.05 4.49
CA LEU A 13 -0.40 -9.09 3.07
C LEU A 13 0.18 -10.43 2.62
N VAL A 14 0.93 -11.14 3.49
CA VAL A 14 1.40 -12.51 3.20
C VAL A 14 0.23 -13.48 3.11
N CYS A 15 -0.74 -13.40 4.03
CA CYS A 15 -1.91 -14.28 4.03
C CYS A 15 -2.91 -13.93 2.92
N ASN A 16 -3.06 -12.64 2.62
CA ASN A 16 -3.98 -12.15 1.58
C ASN A 16 -3.37 -10.97 0.81
N PRO A 17 -2.55 -11.24 -0.22
CA PRO A 17 -1.97 -10.21 -1.08
C PRO A 17 -3.00 -9.40 -1.88
N SER A 18 -4.27 -9.83 -1.88
CA SER A 18 -5.38 -9.16 -2.57
C SER A 18 -6.22 -8.28 -1.65
N ALA A 19 -5.87 -8.17 -0.36
CA ALA A 19 -6.63 -7.42 0.64
C ALA A 19 -6.73 -5.90 0.38
N GLY A 20 -5.93 -5.37 -0.55
CA GLY A 20 -5.98 -3.97 -0.96
C GLY A 20 -6.84 -3.75 -2.20
N ASP A 21 -7.52 -2.61 -2.23
CA ASP A 21 -8.33 -2.16 -3.35
C ASP A 21 -7.42 -1.88 -4.56
N VAL A 22 -7.74 -2.44 -5.73
CA VAL A 22 -7.00 -2.14 -6.97
C VAL A 22 -7.25 -0.69 -7.35
N MET A 23 -6.17 0.03 -7.63
CA MET A 23 -6.23 1.40 -8.10
C MET A 23 -6.34 1.39 -9.63
N GLU A 24 -7.42 1.94 -10.17
CA GLU A 24 -7.63 2.04 -11.61
C GLU A 24 -6.49 2.79 -12.31
N ALA A 25 -6.25 2.43 -13.57
CA ALA A 25 -5.23 3.01 -14.45
C ALA A 25 -3.76 2.90 -13.95
N THR A 26 -3.49 2.11 -12.90
CA THR A 26 -2.13 1.93 -12.35
C THR A 26 -1.43 0.63 -12.80
N GLY A 27 -2.12 -0.25 -13.54
CA GLY A 27 -1.55 -1.55 -13.93
C GLY A 27 -1.56 -2.60 -12.83
N GLY A 28 -2.41 -2.43 -11.80
CA GLY A 28 -2.59 -3.42 -10.72
C GLY A 28 -2.00 -3.02 -9.37
N ILE A 29 -1.59 -1.77 -9.18
CA ILE A 29 -1.22 -1.23 -7.87
C ILE A 29 -2.44 -1.25 -6.95
N ARG A 30 -2.22 -1.58 -5.68
CA ARG A 30 -3.26 -1.73 -4.66
C ARG A 30 -3.08 -0.74 -3.52
N LYS A 31 -4.20 -0.35 -2.90
CA LYS A 31 -4.27 0.51 -1.73
C LYS A 31 -4.92 -0.24 -0.57
N ILE A 32 -4.24 -0.34 0.57
CA ILE A 32 -4.79 -0.90 1.81
C ILE A 32 -4.83 0.15 2.91
N ARG A 33 -5.92 0.14 3.69
CA ARG A 33 -6.10 1.02 4.85
C ARG A 33 -5.72 0.25 6.11
N ILE A 34 -4.78 0.78 6.88
CA ILE A 34 -4.38 0.25 8.18
C ILE A 34 -5.00 1.12 9.26
N ALA A 35 -5.76 0.48 10.15
CA ALA A 35 -6.39 1.14 11.27
C ALA A 35 -5.39 1.39 12.40
N ALA A 36 -5.57 2.51 13.11
CA ALA A 36 -4.82 2.79 14.32
C ALA A 36 -5.17 1.79 15.43
N LYS A 37 -4.18 1.25 16.13
CA LYS A 37 -4.39 0.71 17.48
C LYS A 37 -4.44 1.88 18.48
N GLY A 38 -5.57 2.08 19.14
CA GLY A 38 -5.75 3.06 20.22
C GLY A 38 -6.20 4.46 19.78
N HIS A 39 -7.01 5.11 20.63
CA HIS A 39 -7.59 6.44 20.42
C HIS A 39 -6.50 7.53 20.39
N GLY A 40 -6.08 7.95 19.19
CA GLY A 40 -5.19 9.09 19.01
C GLY A 40 -4.84 9.37 17.54
N LYS A 41 -4.35 10.58 17.26
CA LYS A 41 -4.02 11.12 15.92
C LYS A 41 -2.99 10.30 15.09
N ARG A 42 -2.44 9.18 15.59
CA ARG A 42 -1.17 8.59 15.08
C ARG A 42 -1.20 7.20 14.42
N GLY A 43 -2.30 6.44 14.42
CA GLY A 43 -2.19 5.03 13.97
C GLY A 43 -2.79 4.69 12.59
N GLY A 44 -3.55 5.59 11.95
CA GLY A 44 -4.19 5.28 10.68
C GLY A 44 -3.31 5.61 9.48
N ALA A 45 -3.00 4.63 8.62
CA ALA A 45 -2.19 4.82 7.42
C ALA A 45 -2.82 4.21 6.17
N ARG A 46 -2.46 4.73 5.00
CA ARG A 46 -2.73 4.12 3.71
C ARG A 46 -1.41 3.64 3.12
N VAL A 47 -1.36 2.38 2.74
CA VAL A 47 -0.19 1.76 2.12
C VAL A 47 -0.53 1.42 0.69
N ILE A 48 0.34 1.85 -0.22
CA ILE A 48 0.28 1.56 -1.64
C ILE A 48 1.30 0.47 -1.94
N TYR A 49 0.88 -0.61 -2.56
CA TYR A 49 1.73 -1.76 -2.83
C TYR A 49 1.41 -2.42 -4.17
N TYR A 50 2.33 -3.25 -4.64
CA TYR A 50 2.13 -4.11 -5.80
C TYR A 50 2.47 -5.56 -5.45
N HIS A 51 1.66 -6.50 -5.96
CA HIS A 51 1.87 -7.93 -5.77
C HIS A 51 2.40 -8.56 -7.07
N PHE A 52 3.69 -8.89 -7.10
CA PHE A 52 4.32 -9.64 -8.18
C PHE A 52 4.02 -11.13 -8.02
N VAL A 53 2.90 -11.57 -8.58
CA VAL A 53 2.38 -12.95 -8.44
C VAL A 53 3.42 -14.01 -8.81
N HIS A 54 4.07 -13.89 -9.96
CA HIS A 54 5.05 -14.87 -10.44
C HIS A 54 6.30 -14.96 -9.55
N ALA A 55 6.67 -13.87 -8.88
CA ALA A 55 7.83 -13.82 -8.00
C ALA A 55 7.46 -14.08 -6.53
N SER A 56 6.16 -14.23 -6.19
CA SER A 56 5.66 -14.27 -4.81
C SER A 56 6.20 -13.13 -3.95
N ARG A 57 6.28 -11.92 -4.52
CA ARG A 57 6.83 -10.71 -3.88
C ARG A 57 5.81 -9.62 -3.76
N ILE A 58 5.85 -8.90 -2.65
CA ILE A 58 5.05 -7.71 -2.42
C ILE A 58 5.99 -6.52 -2.29
N ALA A 59 5.84 -5.55 -3.19
CA ALA A 59 6.60 -4.30 -3.14
C ALA A 59 5.74 -3.22 -2.47
N LEU A 60 6.21 -2.68 -1.35
CA LEU A 60 5.59 -1.54 -0.67
C LEU A 60 6.13 -0.26 -1.30
N LEU A 61 5.26 0.48 -1.97
CA LEU A 61 5.64 1.61 -2.82
C LEU A 61 5.60 2.94 -2.07
N MET A 62 4.58 3.13 -1.24
CA MET A 62 4.35 4.39 -0.55
C MET A 62 3.48 4.17 0.68
N ILE A 63 3.72 4.97 1.72
CA ILE A 63 2.87 5.05 2.90
C ILE A 63 2.59 6.52 3.21
N TYR A 64 1.35 6.84 3.59
CA TYR A 64 0.97 8.15 4.06
C TYR A 64 -0.14 8.06 5.12
N PRO A 65 -0.18 9.00 6.08
CA PRO A 65 -1.17 8.99 7.15
C PRO A 65 -2.57 9.33 6.63
N LYS A 66 -3.59 8.91 7.39
CA LYS A 66 -5.02 9.10 7.08
C LYS A 66 -5.39 10.54 6.65
N ASN A 67 -4.78 11.53 7.28
CA ASN A 67 -5.16 12.95 7.21
C ASN A 67 -4.39 13.76 6.18
N GLU A 68 -3.32 13.23 5.58
CA GLU A 68 -2.47 13.99 4.66
C GLU A 68 -2.99 13.92 3.23
N GLN A 69 -3.52 12.77 2.83
CA GLN A 69 -4.01 12.57 1.47
C GLN A 69 -5.13 11.52 1.45
N GLN A 70 -6.18 11.72 0.64
CA GLN A 70 -7.23 10.70 0.45
C GLN A 70 -6.86 9.69 -0.64
N ASP A 71 -6.32 10.20 -1.76
CA ASP A 71 -6.01 9.43 -2.96
C ASP A 71 -4.80 9.99 -3.69
N LEU A 72 -4.06 9.12 -4.38
CA LEU A 72 -2.92 9.50 -5.21
C LEU A 72 -3.34 10.43 -6.35
N THR A 73 -2.54 11.47 -6.60
CA THR A 73 -2.68 12.33 -7.78
C THR A 73 -2.42 11.53 -9.05
N VAL A 74 -2.86 12.06 -10.19
CA VAL A 74 -2.61 11.44 -11.50
C VAL A 74 -1.11 11.25 -11.75
N ASP A 75 -0.31 12.26 -11.41
CA ASP A 75 1.15 12.20 -11.59
C ASP A 75 1.80 11.17 -10.68
N GLN A 76 1.38 11.06 -9.42
CA GLN A 76 1.85 10.02 -8.51
C GLN A 76 1.50 8.62 -9.02
N ARG A 77 0.28 8.42 -9.53
CA ARG A 77 -0.13 7.13 -10.12
C ARG A 77 0.75 6.77 -11.31
N LYS A 78 1.02 7.74 -12.19
CA LYS A 78 1.88 7.55 -13.36
C LYS A 78 3.32 7.21 -12.93
N ALA A 79 3.87 7.94 -11.96
CA ALA A 79 5.21 7.70 -11.43
C ALA A 79 5.35 6.30 -10.82
N LEU A 80 4.40 5.90 -9.96
CA LEU A 80 4.40 4.57 -9.35
C LEU A 80 4.24 3.45 -10.38
N LYS A 81 3.40 3.66 -11.40
CA LYS A 81 3.24 2.71 -12.51
C LYS A 81 4.57 2.50 -13.24
N MET A 82 5.28 3.57 -13.59
CA MET A 82 6.58 3.47 -14.26
C MET A 82 7.63 2.72 -13.41
N ILE A 83 7.64 2.95 -12.09
CA ILE A 83 8.53 2.23 -11.16
C ILE A 83 8.25 0.72 -11.19
N VAL A 84 6.96 0.33 -11.08
CA VAL A 84 6.57 -1.08 -11.08
C VAL A 84 6.86 -1.75 -12.42
N GLU A 85 6.64 -1.05 -13.54
CA GLU A 85 6.96 -1.55 -14.88
C GLU A 85 8.47 -1.78 -15.06
N HIS A 86 9.32 -0.95 -14.47
CA HIS A 86 10.77 -1.11 -14.51
C HIS A 86 11.28 -2.29 -13.66
N TRP A 87 10.54 -2.68 -12.61
CA TRP A 87 10.89 -3.83 -11.76
C TRP A 87 10.35 -5.17 -12.25
N ARG A 88 9.54 -5.16 -13.32
CA ARG A 88 8.89 -6.34 -13.87
C ARG A 88 9.85 -7.24 -14.65
#